data_AF-A0A0M3JA76-F1
#
_entry.id   AF-A0A0M3JA76-F1
#
_cell.length_a   1.000
_cell.length_b   1.000
_cell.length_c   1.000
_cell.angle_alpha   90.00
_cell.angle_beta   90.00
_cell.angle_gamma   90.00
#
_symmetry.space_group_name_H-M   'P 1'
#
loop_
_entity.id
_entity.type
_entity.pdbx_description
1 polymer ?
#
loop_
_entity_poly.entity_id
_entity_poly.type
_entity_poly.pdbx_seq_one_letter_code
_entity_poly.pdbx_strand_id
1 'polypeptide(L)'
;MSHTILLIQSTTKPKSRCWIDYETLDECFQDIRKMYEDQVKESVKLAMLSSEMNEDIGYDISAVLQFIDRLSDLSVLAAGRYHIA
;
A
#
# COMPACT_ATOMS: atom_id res chain seq x y z
N MET A 1 -10.74 -13.66 10.96
CA MET A 1 -10.92 -12.53 10.03
C MET A 1 -11.26 -11.29 10.83
N SER A 2 -10.41 -10.28 10.70
CA SER A 2 -10.49 -9.01 11.39
C SER A 2 -10.70 -7.95 10.33
N HIS A 3 -11.88 -7.33 10.33
CA HIS A 3 -12.16 -6.19 9.48
C HIS A 3 -11.08 -5.14 9.68
N THR A 4 -10.53 -4.65 8.57
CA THR A 4 -9.34 -3.82 8.57
C THR A 4 -9.61 -2.54 7.81
N ILE A 5 -9.19 -1.40 8.36
CA ILE A 5 -9.30 -0.10 7.71
C ILE A 5 -7.90 0.46 7.53
N LEU A 6 -7.56 0.81 6.30
CA LEU A 6 -6.33 1.49 5.93
C LEU A 6 -6.59 2.99 5.86
N LEU A 7 -5.80 3.77 6.58
CA LEU A 7 -5.80 5.23 6.53
C LEU A 7 -4.48 5.67 5.89
N ILE A 8 -4.57 6.45 4.81
CA ILE A 8 -3.39 6.95 4.09
C ILE A 8 -3.48 8.46 3.93
N GLN A 9 -2.34 9.12 4.12
CA GLN A 9 -2.16 10.51 3.78
C GLN A 9 -0.91 10.67 2.92
N SER A 10 -1.10 10.95 1.62
CA SER A 10 0.03 11.03 0.68
C SER A 10 0.89 12.29 0.83
N THR A 11 0.33 13.39 1.34
CA THR A 11 1.06 14.66 1.53
C THR A 11 0.67 15.31 2.86
N THR A 12 1.40 16.32 3.33
CA THR A 12 1.02 17.05 4.55
C THR A 12 -0.32 17.79 4.45
N LYS A 13 -0.93 17.89 3.26
CA LYS A 13 -2.23 18.53 3.06
C LYS A 13 -3.36 17.63 3.58
N PRO A 14 -4.24 18.13 4.47
CA PRO A 14 -5.34 17.33 5.03
C PRO A 14 -6.34 16.78 4.00
N LYS A 15 -6.43 17.39 2.82
CA LYS A 15 -7.27 16.92 1.69
C LYS A 15 -6.76 15.66 1.01
N SER A 16 -5.50 15.28 1.24
CA SER A 16 -4.91 14.05 0.68
C SER A 16 -5.19 12.80 1.51
N ARG A 17 -5.94 12.94 2.61
CA ARG A 17 -6.35 11.81 3.45
C ARG A 17 -7.42 11.00 2.76
N CYS A 18 -7.17 9.71 2.61
CA CYS A 18 -8.10 8.72 2.09
C CYS A 18 -8.17 7.54 3.05
N TRP A 19 -9.25 6.78 2.98
CA TRP A 19 -9.41 5.54 3.72
C TRP A 19 -9.97 4.45 2.81
N ILE A 20 -9.62 3.20 3.11
CA ILE A 20 -10.09 2.01 2.39
C ILE A 20 -10.39 0.92 3.42
N ASP A 21 -11.52 0.25 3.24
CA ASP A 21 -11.97 -0.86 4.07
C ASP A 21 -11.67 -2.22 3.42
N TYR A 22 -11.30 -3.19 4.26
CA TYR A 22 -10.94 -4.55 3.87
C TYR A 22 -11.60 -5.57 4.81
N GLU A 23 -11.88 -6.78 4.31
CA GLU A 23 -12.41 -7.86 5.15
C GLU A 23 -11.30 -8.49 6.00
N THR A 24 -10.08 -8.48 5.49
CA THR A 24 -8.89 -9.06 6.13
C THR A 24 -7.67 -8.16 6.09
N LEU A 25 -6.71 -8.43 6.97
CA LEU A 25 -5.43 -7.72 7.00
C LEU A 25 -4.56 -8.07 5.79
N ASP A 26 -4.68 -9.29 5.26
CA ASP A 26 -3.91 -9.74 4.10
C ASP A 26 -4.30 -8.97 2.84
N GLU A 27 -5.60 -8.74 2.62
CA GLU A 27 -6.10 -7.89 1.51
C GLU A 27 -5.54 -6.46 1.60
N CYS A 28 -5.54 -5.89 2.81
CA CYS A 28 -4.96 -4.56 3.05
C CYS A 28 -3.48 -4.50 2.63
N PHE A 29 -2.68 -5.53 2.96
CA PHE A 29 -1.26 -5.55 2.59
C PHE A 29 -1.03 -5.83 1.10
N GLN A 30 -1.88 -6.63 0.46
CA GLN A 30 -1.82 -6.84 -0.99
C GLN A 30 -2.05 -5.54 -1.76
N ASP A 31 -2.98 -4.71 -1.30
CA ASP A 31 -3.22 -3.40 -1.91
C ASP A 31 -2.08 -2.40 -1.67
N ILE A 32 -1.45 -2.41 -0.49
CA ILE A 32 -0.24 -1.59 -0.24
C ILE A 32 0.89 -1.98 -1.19
N ARG A 33 1.11 -3.29 -1.37
CA ARG A 33 2.04 -3.82 -2.37
C ARG A 33 1.67 -3.32 -3.77
N LYS A 34 0.40 -3.42 -4.17
CA LYS A 34 -0.06 -2.99 -5.49
C LYS A 34 0.12 -1.48 -5.70
N MET A 35 -0.14 -0.66 -4.70
CA MET A 35 0.11 0.79 -4.75
C MET A 35 1.59 1.10 -5.02
N TYR A 36 2.50 0.38 -4.37
CA TYR A 36 3.93 0.48 -4.66
C TYR A 36 4.25 0.03 -6.10
N GLU A 37 3.73 -1.12 -6.53
CA GLU A 37 3.96 -1.62 -7.89
C GLU A 37 3.44 -0.67 -8.97
N ASP A 38 2.28 -0.05 -8.76
CA ASP A 38 1.71 0.92 -9.69
C ASP A 38 2.55 2.20 -9.76
N GLN A 39 3.06 2.69 -8.61
CA GLN A 39 4.03 3.80 -8.60
C GLN A 39 5.34 3.45 -9.30
N VAL A 40 5.88 2.25 -9.03
CA VAL A 40 7.10 1.78 -9.70
C VAL A 40 6.84 1.66 -11.19
N LYS A 41 5.73 1.05 -11.63
CA LYS A 41 5.35 0.96 -13.04
C LYS A 41 5.15 2.32 -13.68
N GLU A 42 4.68 3.34 -12.97
CA GLU A 42 4.58 4.71 -13.51
C GLU A 42 5.97 5.37 -13.64
N SER A 43 6.80 5.25 -12.61
CA SER A 43 8.19 5.76 -12.63
C SER A 43 9.08 5.03 -13.64
N VAL A 44 8.86 3.73 -13.83
CA VAL A 44 9.55 2.86 -14.78
C VAL A 44 8.90 2.97 -16.15
N LYS A 45 7.59 3.18 -16.33
CA LYS A 45 7.00 3.53 -17.65
C LYS A 45 7.60 4.80 -18.21
N LEU A 46 7.93 5.77 -17.35
CA LEU A 46 8.68 6.96 -17.74
C LEU A 46 10.13 6.64 -18.14
N ALA A 47 10.73 5.56 -17.62
CA ALA A 47 12.08 5.10 -17.95
C ALA A 47 12.15 4.02 -19.05
N MET A 48 11.05 3.30 -19.31
CA MET A 48 10.92 2.12 -20.16
C MET A 48 9.61 2.22 -20.96
N LEU A 49 9.68 3.00 -22.05
CA LEU A 49 8.96 2.70 -23.29
C LEU A 49 9.55 1.46 -24.01
N SER A 50 10.41 0.70 -23.35
CA SER A 50 11.10 -0.47 -23.89
C SER A 50 10.85 -1.69 -23.01
N SER A 51 10.23 -2.71 -23.62
CA SER A 51 10.09 -4.10 -23.15
C SER A 51 8.74 -4.44 -22.51
N GLU A 52 7.97 -5.20 -23.27
CA GLU A 52 6.82 -6.00 -22.89
C GLU A 52 7.15 -6.94 -21.72
N MET A 53 7.11 -6.49 -20.47
CA MET A 53 7.45 -7.39 -19.35
C MET A 53 6.30 -7.51 -18.37
N ASN A 54 5.46 -8.50 -18.69
CA ASN A 54 4.53 -9.17 -17.79
C ASN A 54 5.29 -10.12 -16.85
N GLU A 55 6.41 -9.66 -16.28
CA GLU A 55 7.20 -10.39 -15.27
C GLU A 55 6.89 -9.78 -13.90
N ASP A 56 6.65 -10.64 -12.92
CA ASP A 56 6.52 -10.30 -11.50
C ASP A 56 7.71 -9.40 -11.13
N ILE A 57 7.45 -8.13 -10.83
CA ILE A 57 8.51 -7.16 -10.53
C ILE A 57 9.19 -7.63 -9.25
N GLY A 58 10.35 -8.26 -9.37
CA GLY A 58 11.19 -8.59 -8.22
C GLY A 58 11.69 -7.29 -7.59
N TYR A 59 11.15 -6.92 -6.44
CA TYR A 59 11.62 -5.77 -5.66
C TYR A 59 12.02 -6.21 -4.25
N ASP A 60 12.96 -5.48 -3.66
CA ASP A 60 13.38 -5.68 -2.28
C ASP A 60 12.33 -5.08 -1.32
N ILE A 61 12.11 -5.72 -0.16
CA ILE A 61 11.22 -5.22 0.89
C ILE A 61 11.62 -3.81 1.34
N SER A 62 12.94 -3.51 1.33
CA SER A 62 13.47 -2.19 1.64
C SER A 62 12.87 -1.10 0.75
N ALA A 63 12.59 -1.40 -0.53
CA ALA A 63 12.03 -0.44 -1.47
C ALA A 63 10.55 -0.12 -1.18
N VAL A 64 9.78 -1.11 -0.70
CA VAL A 64 8.40 -0.91 -0.22
C VAL A 64 8.40 -0.07 1.04
N LEU A 65 9.30 -0.36 1.98
CA LEU A 65 9.41 0.41 3.22
C LEU A 65 9.79 1.87 2.92
N GLN A 66 10.74 2.11 2.01
CA GLN A 66 11.07 3.45 1.55
C GLN A 66 9.91 4.16 0.85
N PHE A 67 9.00 3.42 0.21
CA PHE A 67 7.77 3.99 -0.32
C PHE A 67 6.83 4.44 0.79
N ILE A 68 6.62 3.60 1.80
CA ILE A 68 5.81 3.92 2.97
C ILE A 68 6.38 5.15 3.69
N ASP A 69 7.71 5.22 3.86
CA ASP A 69 8.39 6.36 4.50
C ASP A 69 8.21 7.71 3.77
N ARG A 70 7.85 7.69 2.47
CA ARG A 70 7.55 8.92 1.71
C ARG A 70 6.14 9.44 1.96
N LEU A 71 5.22 8.61 2.45
CA LEU A 71 3.88 9.04 2.80
C LEU A 71 3.92 9.95 4.02
N SER A 72 3.01 10.91 4.08
CA SER A 72 2.91 11.78 5.24
C SER A 72 2.37 11.04 6.47
N ASP A 73 1.49 10.06 6.25
CA ASP A 73 0.95 9.19 7.28
C ASP A 73 0.42 7.90 6.64
N LEU A 74 0.59 6.77 7.33
CA LEU A 74 -0.01 5.48 7.01
C LEU A 74 -0.33 4.76 8.32
N SER A 75 -1.60 4.43 8.51
CA SER A 75 -2.10 3.75 9.71
C SER A 75 -3.07 2.64 9.32
N VAL A 76 -3.02 1.53 10.05
CA VAL A 76 -3.92 0.39 9.85
C VAL A 76 -4.68 0.13 11.14
N LEU A 77 -6.01 0.10 11.05
CA LEU A 77 -6.91 -0.24 12.15
C LEU A 77 -7.47 -1.63 11.91
N ALA A 78 -7.08 -2.60 12.73
CA ALA A 78 -7.60 -3.97 12.65
C ALA A 78 -8.58 -4.25 13.80
N ALA A 79 -9.77 -4.75 13.49
CA ALA A 79 -10.77 -5.10 14.48
C ALA A 79 -10.32 -6.33 15.31
N GLY A 80 -9.92 -6.09 16.56
CA GLY A 80 -9.64 -7.15 17.53
C GLY A 80 -10.93 -7.81 18.02
N ARG A 81 -10.99 -9.14 17.97
CA ARG A 81 -12.06 -9.88 18.66
C ARG A 81 -11.61 -10.14 20.09
N TYR A 82 -12.19 -9.44 21.05
CA TYR A 82 -12.04 -9.78 22.45
C TYR A 82 -12.91 -11.01 22.75
N HIS A 83 -12.27 -12.14 23.04
CA HIS A 83 -12.96 -13.25 23.69
C HIS A 83 -13.13 -12.87 25.16
N ILE A 84 -14.35 -12.49 25.55
CA ILE A 84 -14.74 -12.43 26.95
C ILE A 84 -14.90 -13.89 27.38
N ALA A 85 -13.95 -14.40 28.16
CA ALA A 85 -13.99 -15.72 28.79
C ALA A 85 -14.92 -15.70 30.02
#